data_AF-A0A4C1VC06-F1
#
_entry.id   AF-A0A4C1VC06-F1
#
_cell.length_a   1.000
_cell.length_b   1.000
_cell.length_c   1.000
_cell.angle_alpha   90.00
_cell.angle_beta   90.00
_cell.angle_gamma   90.00
#
_symmetry.space_group_name_H-M   'P 1'
#
loop_
_entity.id
_entity.type
_entity.pdbx_description
1 polymer ?
#
loop_
_entity_poly.entity_id
_entity_poly.type
_entity_poly.pdbx_seq_one_letter_code
_entity_poly.pdbx_strand_id
1 'polypeptide(L)'
;MTYASPVFAHAAPKTLERLQVIQNKFCRAATDAHWCVRNSILHRDLELPTLSKYMKDASKRFFDIAGSYPNALLRAAVNYLPPPPTHFIRRPRNVLFDPPDALTAAVDSLNNVNDTHD
;
A
#
# COMPACT_ATOMS: atom_id res chain seq x y z
N MET A 1 4.23 -13.02 -13.03
CA MET A 1 3.01 -12.24 -13.34
C MET A 1 3.12 -10.87 -12.66
N THR A 2 3.92 -9.94 -13.21
CA THR A 2 4.39 -8.77 -12.43
C THR A 2 4.20 -7.42 -13.13
N TYR A 3 3.42 -7.35 -14.22
CA TYR A 3 3.15 -6.07 -14.90
C TYR A 3 2.00 -5.28 -14.24
N ALA A 4 1.16 -5.94 -13.44
CA ALA A 4 -0.09 -5.35 -12.95
C ALA A 4 0.06 -4.55 -11.65
N SER A 5 1.15 -4.73 -10.89
CA SER A 5 1.32 -4.11 -9.56
C SER A 5 1.25 -2.57 -9.57
N PRO A 6 1.97 -1.86 -10.47
CA PRO A 6 1.89 -0.40 -10.50
C PRO A 6 0.55 0.11 -11.08
N VAL A 7 -0.09 -0.69 -11.94
CA VAL A 7 -1.35 -0.35 -12.59
C VAL A 7 -2.50 -0.36 -11.59
N PHE A 8 -2.55 -1.37 -10.71
CA PHE A 8 -3.61 -1.47 -9.70
C PHE A 8 -3.49 -0.41 -8.60
N ALA A 9 -2.28 0.04 -8.26
CA ALA A 9 -2.08 1.14 -7.32
C ALA A 9 -2.67 2.48 -7.80
N HIS A 10 -3.02 2.59 -9.09
CA HIS A 10 -3.70 3.74 -9.68
C HIS A 10 -5.18 3.49 -9.98
N ALA A 11 -5.78 2.45 -9.40
CA ALA A 11 -7.23 2.32 -9.40
C ALA A 11 -7.88 3.56 -8.76
N ALA A 12 -9.10 3.89 -9.19
CA ALA A 12 -9.84 5.01 -8.62
C ALA A 12 -9.91 4.88 -7.08
N PRO A 13 -9.68 5.96 -6.30
CA PRO A 13 -9.61 5.89 -4.84
C PRO A 13 -10.87 5.28 -4.24
N LYS A 14 -12.04 5.59 -4.80
CA LYS A 14 -13.33 4.98 -4.44
C LYS A 14 -13.35 3.45 -4.55
N THR A 15 -12.66 2.88 -5.53
CA THR A 15 -12.55 1.42 -5.69
C THR A 15 -11.63 0.83 -4.63
N LEU A 16 -10.49 1.49 -4.34
CA LEU A 16 -9.57 1.08 -3.28
C LEU A 16 -10.23 1.10 -1.90
N GLU A 17 -11.01 2.14 -1.60
CA GLU A 17 -11.80 2.22 -0.37
C GLU A 17 -12.80 1.06 -0.25
N ARG A 18 -13.50 0.72 -1.34
CA ARG A 18 -14.42 -0.44 -1.35
C ARG A 18 -13.71 -1.75 -1.10
N LEU A 19 -12.54 -1.95 -1.69
CA LEU A 19 -11.73 -3.14 -1.46
C LEU A 19 -11.20 -3.19 -0.01
N GLN A 20 -10.79 -2.06 0.56
CA GLN A 20 -10.42 -1.97 1.96
C GLN A 20 -11.60 -2.31 2.90
N VAL A 21 -12.82 -1.88 2.57
CA VAL A 21 -14.03 -2.27 3.32
C VAL A 21 -14.25 -3.77 3.27
N ILE A 22 -14.02 -4.41 2.11
CA ILE A 22 -14.11 -5.87 1.98
C ILE A 22 -13.04 -6.56 2.84
N GLN A 23 -11.80 -6.07 2.79
CA GLN A 23 -10.71 -6.57 3.65
C GLN A 23 -11.06 -6.45 5.12
N ASN A 24 -11.58 -5.29 5.56
CA ASN A 24 -11.98 -5.07 6.94
C ASN A 24 -13.08 -6.06 7.39
N LYS A 25 -14.07 -6.33 6.53
CA LYS A 25 -15.11 -7.33 6.81
C LYS A 25 -14.53 -8.73 6.91
N PHE A 26 -13.60 -9.07 6.03
CA PHE A 26 -12.90 -10.36 6.06
C PHE A 26 -12.14 -10.55 7.37
N CYS A 27 -11.32 -9.57 7.77
CA CYS A 27 -10.57 -9.63 9.03
C CYS A 27 -11.51 -9.84 10.23
N ARG A 28 -12.62 -9.10 10.29
CA ARG A 28 -13.61 -9.24 11.38
C ARG A 28 -14.26 -10.61 11.42
N ALA A 29 -14.62 -11.16 10.26
CA ALA A 29 -15.23 -12.48 10.18
C ALA A 29 -14.23 -13.59 10.54
N ALA A 30 -12.95 -13.44 10.18
CA ALA A 30 -11.91 -14.40 10.49
C ALA A 30 -11.60 -14.47 12.00
N THR A 31 -11.65 -13.34 12.70
CA THR A 31 -11.39 -13.26 14.15
C THR A 31 -12.64 -13.33 15.02
N ASP A 32 -13.82 -13.44 14.41
CA ASP A 32 -15.14 -13.28 15.07
C ASP A 32 -15.21 -12.04 15.99
N ALA A 33 -14.65 -10.92 15.53
CA ALA A 33 -14.46 -9.74 16.39
C ALA A 33 -15.74 -8.92 16.55
N HIS A 34 -16.06 -8.55 17.80
CA HIS A 34 -17.18 -7.66 18.11
C HIS A 34 -17.05 -6.29 17.43
N TRP A 35 -18.16 -5.63 17.08
CA TRP A 35 -18.19 -4.37 16.32
C TRP A 35 -17.37 -3.22 16.94
N CYS A 36 -17.16 -3.23 18.26
CA CYS A 36 -16.40 -2.22 18.98
C CYS A 36 -14.88 -2.30 18.74
N VAL A 37 -14.36 -3.45 18.25
CA VAL A 37 -12.93 -3.61 17.98
C VAL A 37 -12.54 -2.75 16.77
N ARG A 38 -11.51 -1.92 16.95
CA ARG A 38 -10.98 -1.05 15.89
C ARG A 38 -10.30 -1.88 14.81
N ASN A 39 -10.52 -1.53 13.54
CA ASN A 39 -9.89 -2.23 12.41
C ASN A 39 -8.35 -2.16 12.49
N SER A 40 -7.77 -1.07 12.99
CA SER A 40 -6.30 -0.97 13.14
C SER A 40 -5.73 -2.02 14.09
N ILE A 41 -6.46 -2.41 15.13
CA ILE A 41 -6.06 -3.47 16.06
C ILE A 41 -6.12 -4.82 15.35
N LEU A 42 -7.21 -5.10 14.63
CA LEU A 42 -7.35 -6.35 13.87
C LEU A 42 -6.25 -6.51 12.81
N HIS A 43 -5.89 -5.42 12.12
CA HIS A 43 -4.80 -5.44 11.16
C HIS A 43 -3.44 -5.69 11.82
N ARG A 44 -3.21 -5.15 13.02
CA ARG A 44 -1.98 -5.36 13.79
C ARG A 44 -1.90 -6.80 14.30
N ASP A 45 -2.95 -7.30 14.93
CA ASP A 45 -3.00 -8.64 15.54
C ASP A 45 -2.93 -9.76 14.49
N LEU A 46 -3.49 -9.53 13.31
CA LEU A 46 -3.39 -10.45 12.17
C LEU A 46 -2.11 -10.28 11.35
N GLU A 47 -1.25 -9.31 11.70
CA GLU A 47 -0.08 -8.90 10.91
C GLU A 47 -0.41 -8.59 9.42
N LEU A 48 -1.65 -8.18 9.17
CA LEU A 48 -2.17 -7.96 7.82
C LEU A 48 -1.95 -6.52 7.37
N PRO A 49 -1.14 -6.28 6.31
CA PRO A 49 -1.03 -4.96 5.74
C PRO A 49 -2.38 -4.52 5.16
N THR A 50 -2.65 -3.21 5.24
CA THR A 50 -3.76 -2.61 4.51
C THR A 50 -3.54 -2.79 3.02
N LEU A 51 -4.62 -2.75 2.24
CA LEU A 51 -4.51 -2.88 0.79
C LEU A 51 -3.62 -1.79 0.18
N SER A 52 -3.77 -0.56 0.67
CA SER A 52 -2.97 0.60 0.27
C SER A 52 -1.47 0.37 0.53
N LYS A 53 -1.10 -0.07 1.74
CA LYS A 53 0.28 -0.40 2.12
C LYS A 53 0.83 -1.54 1.26
N TYR A 54 0.06 -2.62 1.10
CA TYR A 54 0.44 -3.76 0.27
C TYR A 54 0.71 -3.34 -1.18
N MET A 55 -0.15 -2.53 -1.78
CA MET A 55 0.03 -2.04 -3.16
C MET A 55 1.26 -1.15 -3.31
N LYS A 56 1.52 -0.30 -2.32
CA LYS A 56 2.70 0.55 -2.29
C LYS A 56 3.98 -0.28 -2.18
N ASP A 57 4.01 -1.25 -1.28
CA ASP A 57 5.15 -2.14 -1.07
C ASP A 57 5.40 -3.05 -2.29
N ALA A 58 4.33 -3.59 -2.89
CA ALA A 58 4.43 -4.38 -4.11
C ALA A 58 4.97 -3.54 -5.28
N SER A 59 4.53 -2.28 -5.39
CA SER A 59 5.04 -1.34 -6.39
C SER A 59 6.51 -0.99 -6.14
N LYS A 60 6.91 -0.77 -4.88
CA LYS A 60 8.30 -0.54 -4.50
C LYS A 60 9.18 -1.72 -4.89
N ARG A 61 8.80 -2.94 -4.50
CA ARG A 61 9.50 -4.19 -4.88
C ARG A 61 9.64 -4.33 -6.39
N PHE A 62 8.60 -3.97 -7.15
CA PHE A 62 8.65 -4.00 -8.61
C PHE A 62 9.72 -3.04 -9.16
N PHE A 63 9.75 -1.79 -8.68
CA PHE A 63 10.76 -0.83 -9.12
C PHE A 63 12.19 -1.21 -8.67
N ASP A 64 12.35 -1.77 -7.47
CA ASP A 64 13.66 -2.24 -6.98
C ASP A 64 14.21 -3.39 -7.84
N ILE A 65 13.35 -4.34 -8.24
CA ILE A 65 13.71 -5.43 -9.16
C ILE A 65 14.05 -4.88 -10.54
N ALA A 66 13.24 -3.95 -11.06
CA ALA A 66 13.46 -3.38 -12.38
C ALA A 66 14.74 -2.51 -12.43
N GLY A 67 15.12 -1.88 -11.32
CA GLY A 67 16.36 -1.13 -11.19
C GLY A 67 17.63 -2.00 -11.10
N SER A 68 17.50 -3.23 -10.61
CA SER A 68 18.61 -4.21 -10.50
C SER A 68 18.76 -5.11 -11.74
N TYR A 69 17.92 -4.92 -12.76
CA TYR A 69 17.93 -5.73 -13.97
C TYR A 69 19.19 -5.47 -14.83
N PRO A 70 19.80 -6.51 -15.46
CA PRO A 70 21.02 -6.37 -16.25
C PRO A 70 20.85 -5.52 -17.52
N ASN A 71 19.61 -5.33 -17.98
CA ASN A 71 19.32 -4.49 -19.14
C ASN A 71 19.33 -3.00 -18.76
N ALA A 72 20.30 -2.26 -19.29
CA ALA A 72 20.48 -0.82 -19.05
C ALA A 72 19.25 0.03 -19.43
N LEU A 73 18.49 -0.35 -20.47
CA LEU A 73 17.30 0.39 -20.89
C LEU A 73 16.17 0.31 -19.86
N LEU A 74 15.96 -0.88 -19.27
CA LEU A 74 14.95 -1.07 -18.23
C LEU A 74 15.34 -0.33 -16.95
N ARG A 75 16.62 -0.40 -16.56
CA ARG A 75 17.15 0.33 -15.41
C ARG A 75 17.03 1.86 -15.58
N ALA A 76 17.26 2.39 -16.78
CA ALA A 76 17.08 3.81 -17.07
C ALA A 76 15.60 4.24 -17.01
N ALA A 77 14.69 3.40 -17.52
CA ALA A 77 13.25 3.67 -17.50
C ALA A 77 12.63 3.68 -16.09
N VAL A 78 13.28 3.06 -15.10
CA VAL A 78 12.81 3.07 -13.72
C VAL A 78 13.12 4.39 -13.02
N ASN A 79 14.32 4.95 -13.22
CA ASN A 79 14.89 6.01 -12.38
C ASN A 79 14.51 7.46 -12.77
N TYR A 80 13.35 7.67 -13.38
CA TYR A 80 12.87 9.03 -13.64
C TYR A 80 12.22 9.64 -12.40
N LEU A 81 12.35 10.97 -12.25
CA LEU A 81 11.54 11.71 -11.29
C LEU A 81 10.20 12.03 -11.95
N PRO A 82 9.06 11.51 -11.44
CA PRO A 82 7.79 11.88 -12.01
C PRO A 82 7.50 13.37 -11.73
N PRO A 83 6.85 14.09 -12.67
CA PRO A 83 6.32 15.40 -12.38
C PRO A 83 5.26 15.33 -11.27
N PRO A 84 5.01 16.43 -10.54
CA PRO A 84 3.94 16.49 -9.56
C PRO A 84 2.63 15.94 -10.14
N PRO A 85 1.91 15.06 -9.43
CA PRO A 85 0.66 14.51 -9.93
C PRO A 85 -0.32 15.65 -10.22
N THR A 86 -0.67 15.84 -11.49
CA THR A 86 -1.80 16.69 -11.86
C THR A 86 -3.10 15.89 -11.75
N HIS A 87 -4.24 16.57 -11.62
CA HIS A 87 -5.55 15.94 -11.43
C HIS A 87 -5.91 14.84 -12.45
N PHE A 88 -5.25 14.80 -13.62
CA PHE A 88 -5.56 13.86 -14.70
C PHE A 88 -4.43 12.88 -15.03
N ILE A 89 -3.21 13.07 -14.51
CA ILE A 89 -2.05 12.25 -14.89
C ILE A 89 -1.30 11.81 -13.63
N ARG A 90 -1.47 10.55 -13.27
CA ARG A 90 -0.59 9.85 -12.32
C ARG A 90 0.35 8.93 -13.10
N ARG A 91 1.64 9.02 -12.77
CA ARG A 91 2.66 8.11 -13.29
C ARG A 91 2.83 6.94 -12.34
N PRO A 92 3.14 5.72 -12.82
CA PRO A 92 3.34 4.53 -11.98
C PRO A 92 4.25 4.75 -10.76
N ARG A 93 5.24 5.63 -10.88
CA ARG A 93 6.21 5.93 -9.81
C ARG A 93 5.66 6.87 -8.72
N ASN A 94 4.52 7.53 -8.96
CA ASN A 94 3.88 8.44 -8.00
C ASN A 94 3.41 7.71 -6.74
N VAL A 95 3.04 6.44 -6.86
CA VAL A 95 2.61 5.57 -5.75
C VAL A 95 3.62 5.55 -4.61
N LEU A 96 4.92 5.65 -4.93
CA LEU A 96 5.99 5.62 -3.92
C LEU A 96 5.96 6.86 -3.03
N PHE A 97 5.48 7.99 -3.56
CA PHE A 97 5.45 9.28 -2.88
C PHE A 97 4.07 9.62 -2.29
N ASP A 98 3.04 8.81 -2.61
CA ASP A 98 1.70 9.01 -2.07
C ASP A 98 1.72 8.85 -0.53
N PRO A 99 1.05 9.76 0.21
CA PRO A 99 0.95 9.63 1.67
C PRO A 99 0.13 8.38 2.05
N PRO A 100 0.38 7.78 3.22
CA PRO A 100 -0.44 6.68 3.71
C PRO A 100 -1.88 7.15 3.95
N ASP A 101 -2.84 6.26 3.70
CA ASP A 101 -4.24 6.50 4.08
C ASP A 101 -4.42 6.45 5.60
N ALA A 102 -5.55 6.97 6.08
CA ALA A 102 -5.81 7.13 7.51
C ALA A 102 -5.73 5.81 8.30
N LEU A 103 -6.15 4.68 7.71
CA LEU A 103 -6.11 3.38 8.38
C LEU A 103 -4.68 2.86 8.46
N THR A 104 -3.91 2.97 7.38
CA THR A 104 -2.48 2.63 7.36
C THR A 104 -1.70 3.48 8.36
N ALA A 105 -1.92 4.80 8.37
CA ALA A 105 -1.27 5.70 9.32
C ALA A 105 -1.61 5.33 10.78
N ALA A 106 -2.86 4.94 11.06
CA ALA A 106 -3.27 4.50 12.39
C ALA A 106 -2.60 3.18 12.79
N VAL A 107 -2.47 2.21 11.87
CA VAL A 107 -1.77 0.94 12.13
C VAL A 107 -0.29 1.19 12.39
N ASP A 108 0.38 1.99 11.55
CA ASP A 108 1.80 2.30 11.69
C ASP A 108 2.07 3.07 13.01
N SER A 109 1.20 4.03 13.37
CA SER A 109 1.30 4.73 14.66
C SER A 109 1.16 3.77 15.85
N LEU A 110 0.34 2.74 15.72
CA LEU A 110 0.11 1.77 16.78
C LEU A 110 1.32 0.87 16.95
N ASN A 111 1.99 0.48 15.86
CA ASN A 111 3.24 -0.28 15.91
C ASN A 111 4.37 0.51 16.61
N ASN A 112 4.59 1.77 16.19
CA ASN A 112 5.67 2.61 16.72
C ASN A 112 5.59 2.86 18.25
N VAL A 113 4.38 2.84 18.84
CA VAL A 113 4.19 3.03 20.29
C VAL A 113 4.69 1.84 21.12
N ASN A 114 4.72 0.63 20.54
CA ASN A 114 5.21 -0.53 21.28
C ASN A 114 6.74 -0.62 21.24
N ASP A 115 7.37 -0.18 20.14
CA ASP A 115 8.84 -0.17 20.00
C ASP A 115 9.53 0.81 20.98
N THR A 116 8.79 1.75 21.59
CA THR A 116 9.30 2.66 22.61
C THR A 116 9.25 2.11 24.04
N HIS A 117 8.69 0.90 24.24
CA HIS A 117 8.54 0.26 25.55
C HIS A 117 9.35 -1.04 25.71
N ASP A 118 10.14 -1.40 24.70
CA ASP A 118 11.23 -2.40 24.78
C ASP A 118 12.60 -1.70 24.92
#